data_AF-A0A453FJZ0-F1
#
_entry.id   AF-A0A453FJZ0-F1
#
_cell.length_a   1.000
_cell.length_b   1.000
_cell.length_c   1.000
_cell.angle_alpha   90.00
_cell.angle_beta   90.00
_cell.angle_gamma   90.00
#
_symmetry.space_group_name_H-M   'P 1'
#
loop_
_entity.id
_entity.type
_entity.pdbx_description
1 polymer ?
#
loop_
_entity_poly.entity_id
_entity_poly.type
_entity_poly.pdbx_seq_one_letter_code
_entity_poly.pdbx_strand_id
1 'polypeptide(L)'
;MAANGGSLERRGSMRRSGSKAKEEPAADHGAEEHASGPSDIEVIKEKFGKLLLGEDMSGSGKGVPSALALSNAVTNLAAAVFGEQRKLEPMAPDRKARWKKEVGWLLSVADQIVEFVAKKQVLDNGVEMEVMGTQQRRDLQSNIPALRKIDAMLLDYLDAFKDRTDFWYVKRDSCSDAEKEESTEKWWIPIVKVPPNGLAPASRAWIQHQKELVNQVLKAAMAINANCLMEMAIPESYLESLPKNGRASLGDALYRIITDVEFDPDDFLSTVDLTSEHKILDLKDRIEASVIIWNRKVHNKDGKSSWGSAVSQEKREQFEERAQTLLLIIKHRFPGIPQSTLDIAKIQENRDVGFALLESYSRVLESLAFNVMSRIEDVIVADNVAREKAKKDAPAGSSLEAPPQVPDGADSMTLLDFMGWNGDSEGRPDDQSPSAVDPAQDDGRLMKLPNIMTNLFMKTTQ
;
A
#
# COMPACT_ATOMS: atom_id res chain seq x y z
N MET A 1 23.39 -33.92 41.82
CA MET A 1 23.54 -34.50 43.17
C MET A 1 24.78 -33.89 43.81
N ALA A 2 24.59 -33.27 44.99
CA ALA A 2 25.53 -32.88 46.05
C ALA A 2 26.94 -32.35 45.66
N ALA A 3 27.28 -31.07 45.88
CA ALA A 3 27.49 -30.34 47.16
C ALA A 3 28.83 -30.64 47.86
N ASN A 4 29.68 -29.60 47.97
CA ASN A 4 30.49 -29.16 49.13
C ASN A 4 31.68 -28.32 48.60
N GLY A 5 31.96 -27.09 49.04
CA GLY A 5 31.69 -26.46 50.33
C GLY A 5 32.93 -26.57 51.21
N GLY A 6 33.71 -25.49 51.33
CA GLY A 6 34.90 -25.45 52.17
C GLY A 6 35.55 -24.06 52.22
N SER A 7 35.04 -23.22 53.12
CA SER A 7 35.62 -21.93 53.53
C SER A 7 36.71 -22.15 54.58
N LEU A 8 37.77 -21.33 54.57
CA LEU A 8 38.69 -21.17 55.70
C LEU A 8 39.14 -19.71 55.83
N GLU A 9 38.68 -19.08 56.91
CA GLU A 9 39.12 -17.79 57.42
C GLU A 9 40.52 -17.87 58.05
N ARG A 10 41.31 -16.77 58.01
CA ARG A 10 41.73 -15.99 59.19
C ARG A 10 42.84 -14.96 58.90
N ARG A 11 42.44 -13.69 58.96
CA ARG A 11 42.81 -12.65 59.96
C ARG A 11 44.29 -12.24 60.21
N GLY A 12 44.55 -10.96 59.92
CA GLY A 12 45.33 -9.99 60.72
C GLY A 12 46.82 -9.86 60.38
N SER A 13 47.51 -8.72 60.49
CA SER A 13 47.22 -7.34 60.90
C SER A 13 48.50 -6.48 60.67
N MET A 14 48.33 -5.16 60.54
CA MET A 14 49.26 -4.07 60.94
C MET A 14 50.29 -3.46 59.95
N ARG A 15 49.96 -2.21 59.56
CA ARG A 15 50.70 -0.92 59.79
C ARG A 15 52.03 -0.69 59.03
N ARG A 16 52.45 0.51 58.60
CA ARG A 16 51.95 1.92 58.53
C ARG A 16 53.03 2.71 57.75
N SER A 17 52.66 3.82 57.10
CA SER A 17 53.42 5.08 56.85
C SER A 17 53.12 5.53 55.41
N GLY A 18 52.24 6.50 55.17
CA GLY A 18 52.38 7.96 55.40
C GLY A 18 51.68 8.61 54.18
N SER A 19 51.19 9.84 54.11
CA SER A 19 51.16 11.00 54.98
C SER A 19 50.12 11.98 54.39
N LYS A 20 49.39 12.66 55.26
CA LYS A 20 48.75 13.99 55.11
C LYS A 20 47.59 14.21 54.11
N ALA A 21 46.49 14.65 54.72
CA ALA A 21 45.23 15.13 54.18
C ALA A 21 45.30 16.55 53.61
N LYS A 22 44.35 16.86 52.70
CA LYS A 22 43.66 18.15 52.66
C LYS A 22 42.28 18.02 51.97
N GLU A 23 41.26 18.20 52.80
CA GLU A 23 39.85 18.64 52.62
C GLU A 23 39.17 18.59 51.24
N GLU A 24 38.12 17.77 51.17
CA GLU A 24 36.96 17.89 50.26
C GLU A 24 35.98 18.98 50.73
N PRO A 25 35.27 19.67 49.83
CA PRO A 25 33.92 20.12 50.09
C PRO A 25 32.90 19.13 49.53
N ALA A 26 31.93 18.78 50.35
CA ALA A 26 30.75 18.01 50.00
C ALA A 26 29.96 18.71 48.88
N ALA A 27 29.55 17.94 47.87
CA ALA A 27 28.45 18.28 46.98
C ALA A 27 27.70 17.00 46.58
N ASP A 28 26.57 16.83 47.28
CA ASP A 28 25.28 16.42 46.75
C ASP A 28 25.19 15.09 45.96
N HIS A 29 24.74 14.06 46.68
CA HIS A 29 24.17 12.86 46.09
C HIS A 29 22.80 13.18 45.49
N GLY A 30 22.72 13.20 44.17
CA GLY A 30 21.44 13.35 43.48
C GLY A 30 21.50 13.18 41.97
N ALA A 31 22.37 12.32 41.45
CA ALA A 31 22.23 11.86 40.07
C ALA A 31 21.28 10.66 40.07
N GLU A 32 19.99 10.93 39.89
CA GLU A 32 19.05 9.94 39.38
C GLU A 32 19.62 9.40 38.07
N GLU A 33 20.10 8.15 38.08
CA GLU A 33 20.31 7.37 36.88
C GLU A 33 18.94 7.19 36.21
N HIS A 34 18.55 8.18 35.39
CA HIS A 34 17.66 7.90 34.29
C HIS A 34 18.36 6.85 33.43
N ALA A 35 17.87 5.61 33.50
CA ALA A 35 18.22 4.55 32.56
C ALA A 35 17.90 5.04 31.15
N SER A 36 18.86 5.70 30.52
CA SER A 36 18.76 6.13 29.13
C SER A 36 18.72 4.87 28.30
N GLY A 37 17.60 4.64 27.61
CA GLY A 37 17.50 3.57 26.61
C GLY A 37 18.63 3.65 25.57
N PRO A 38 18.80 2.59 24.76
CA PRO A 38 19.85 2.56 23.74
C PRO A 38 19.78 3.80 22.86
N SER A 39 20.95 4.38 22.59
CA SER A 39 21.06 5.57 21.75
C SER A 39 20.60 5.29 20.33
N ASP A 40 20.15 6.32 19.61
CA ASP A 40 19.69 6.20 18.22
C ASP A 40 20.69 5.48 17.32
N ILE A 41 21.99 5.75 17.54
CA ILE A 41 23.07 5.13 16.78
C ILE A 41 23.22 3.64 17.07
N GLU A 42 22.96 3.19 18.29
CA GLU A 42 22.98 1.76 18.65
C GLU A 42 21.82 1.03 17.98
N VAL A 43 20.62 1.63 17.98
CA VAL A 43 19.45 1.06 17.30
C VAL A 43 19.68 0.97 15.79
N ILE A 44 20.26 2.01 15.18
CA ILE A 44 20.63 2.00 13.76
C ILE A 44 21.65 0.89 13.49
N LYS A 45 22.72 0.79 14.28
CA LYS A 45 23.75 -0.25 14.14
C LYS A 45 23.15 -1.65 14.25
N GLU A 46 22.27 -1.88 15.20
CA GLU A 46 21.60 -3.18 15.37
C GLU A 46 20.75 -3.52 14.14
N LYS A 47 19.93 -2.58 13.66
CA LYS A 47 19.04 -2.78 12.51
C LYS A 47 19.81 -3.03 11.22
N PHE A 48 20.76 -2.16 10.88
CA PHE A 48 21.56 -2.33 9.68
C PHE A 48 22.51 -3.52 9.79
N GLY A 49 23.00 -3.86 10.98
CA GLY A 49 23.74 -5.10 11.22
C GLY A 49 22.91 -6.34 10.87
N LYS A 50 21.64 -6.40 11.30
CA LYS A 50 20.72 -7.49 10.95
C LYS A 50 20.41 -7.55 9.45
N LEU A 51 20.25 -6.40 8.79
CA LEU A 51 20.05 -6.33 7.34
C LEU A 51 21.27 -6.86 6.57
N LEU A 52 22.48 -6.54 7.00
CA LEU A 52 23.73 -7.01 6.38
C LEU A 52 23.96 -8.51 6.56
N LEU A 53 23.43 -9.09 7.65
CA LEU A 53 23.45 -10.54 7.87
C LEU A 53 22.41 -11.28 7.02
N GLY A 54 21.48 -10.58 6.37
CA GLY A 54 20.43 -11.20 5.56
C GLY A 54 19.59 -12.18 6.37
N GLU A 55 19.21 -11.81 7.59
CA GLU A 55 18.45 -12.65 8.55
C GLU A 55 19.19 -13.90 9.07
N ASP A 56 20.41 -14.19 8.58
CA ASP A 56 21.26 -15.26 9.10
C ASP A 56 22.11 -14.77 10.28
N MET A 57 21.53 -14.87 11.48
CA MET A 57 22.19 -14.48 12.73
C MET A 57 23.39 -15.37 13.11
N SER A 58 23.64 -16.48 12.40
CA SER A 58 24.83 -17.32 12.62
C SER A 58 26.11 -16.74 12.00
N GLY A 59 25.96 -15.79 11.06
CA GLY A 59 27.07 -15.22 10.30
C GLY A 59 27.61 -16.15 9.20
N SER A 60 26.88 -17.21 8.83
CA SER A 60 27.33 -18.18 7.82
C SER A 60 27.23 -17.69 6.38
N GLY A 61 26.60 -16.54 6.16
CA GLY A 61 26.40 -15.95 4.83
C GLY A 61 25.35 -16.70 3.99
N LYS A 62 24.55 -17.57 4.61
CA LYS A 62 23.46 -18.33 3.96
C LYS A 62 22.09 -17.66 4.12
N GLY A 63 22.11 -16.36 4.40
CA GLY A 63 20.93 -15.54 4.56
C GLY A 63 20.24 -15.19 3.24
N VAL A 64 19.19 -14.39 3.35
CA VAL A 64 18.45 -13.84 2.21
C VAL A 64 19.19 -12.66 1.57
N PRO A 65 18.89 -12.33 0.29
CA PRO A 65 19.43 -11.14 -0.35
C PRO A 65 19.06 -9.86 0.40
N SER A 66 19.92 -8.82 0.33
CA SER A 66 19.65 -7.54 1.00
C SER A 66 18.32 -6.90 0.60
N ALA A 67 17.90 -7.08 -0.66
CA ALA A 67 16.59 -6.66 -1.14
C ALA A 67 15.45 -7.32 -0.34
N LEU A 68 15.48 -8.64 -0.18
CA LEU A 68 14.48 -9.38 0.59
C LEU A 68 14.57 -9.05 2.10
N ALA A 69 15.77 -8.97 2.67
CA ALA A 69 15.96 -8.56 4.07
C ALA A 69 15.36 -7.18 4.35
N LEU A 70 15.52 -6.23 3.42
CA LEU A 70 14.95 -4.89 3.53
C LEU A 70 13.42 -4.91 3.44
N SER A 71 12.86 -5.67 2.48
CA SER A 71 11.41 -5.87 2.34
C SER A 71 10.79 -6.46 3.62
N ASN A 72 11.45 -7.47 4.20
CA ASN A 72 11.03 -8.08 5.46
C ASN A 72 11.14 -7.09 6.62
N ALA A 73 12.21 -6.29 6.70
CA ALA A 73 12.37 -5.28 7.75
C ALA A 73 11.27 -4.22 7.71
N VAL A 74 10.89 -3.73 6.53
CA VAL A 74 9.76 -2.79 6.35
C VAL A 74 8.44 -3.44 6.80
N THR A 75 8.19 -4.67 6.35
CA THR A 75 6.97 -5.43 6.69
C THR A 75 6.87 -5.68 8.20
N ASN A 76 7.97 -6.11 8.83
CA ASN A 76 8.03 -6.38 10.26
C ASN A 76 7.87 -5.11 11.10
N LEU A 77 8.45 -3.99 10.66
CA LEU A 77 8.25 -2.70 11.31
C LEU A 77 6.77 -2.29 11.26
N ALA A 78 6.14 -2.39 10.09
CA ALA A 78 4.73 -2.07 9.92
C ALA A 78 3.84 -2.94 10.80
N ALA A 79 4.10 -4.26 10.86
CA ALA A 79 3.37 -5.18 11.72
C ALA A 79 3.52 -4.81 13.21
N ALA A 80 4.73 -4.46 13.65
CA ALA A 80 5.00 -4.09 15.04
C ALA A 80 4.35 -2.75 15.44
N VAL A 81 4.27 -1.78 14.52
CA VAL A 81 3.73 -0.44 14.80
C VAL A 81 2.21 -0.39 14.61
N PHE A 82 1.70 -0.96 13.51
CA PHE A 82 0.29 -0.88 13.14
C PHE A 82 -0.54 -2.08 13.59
N GLY A 83 0.07 -3.20 14.01
CA GLY A 83 -0.67 -4.38 14.50
C GLY A 83 -1.52 -4.11 15.76
N GLU A 84 -1.19 -3.05 16.49
CA GLU A 84 -1.96 -2.56 17.63
C GLU A 84 -3.02 -1.51 17.25
N GLN A 85 -3.02 -1.01 16.01
CA GLN A 85 -3.98 -0.03 15.51
C GLN A 85 -5.31 -0.71 15.15
N ARG A 86 -6.04 -1.14 16.19
CA ARG A 86 -7.28 -1.92 16.04
C ARG A 86 -8.54 -1.07 15.98
N LYS A 87 -8.42 0.24 16.22
CA LYS A 87 -9.51 1.21 16.36
C LYS A 87 -9.27 2.43 15.47
N LEU A 88 -10.32 3.19 15.21
CA LEU A 88 -10.23 4.54 14.67
C LEU A 88 -9.91 5.51 15.79
N GLU A 89 -8.62 5.72 16.02
CA GLU A 89 -8.08 6.65 17.00
C GLU A 89 -6.68 7.08 16.57
N PRO A 90 -6.19 8.25 17.04
CA PRO A 90 -4.82 8.65 16.77
C PRO A 90 -3.83 7.60 17.27
N MET A 91 -2.74 7.44 16.54
CA MET A 91 -1.66 6.57 17.00
C MET A 91 -1.03 7.14 18.27
N ALA A 92 -0.65 6.26 19.20
CA ALA A 92 0.14 6.65 20.36
C ALA A 92 1.39 7.44 19.91
N PRO A 93 1.72 8.59 20.55
CA PRO A 93 2.81 9.47 20.11
C PRO A 93 4.14 8.73 19.94
N ASP A 94 4.47 7.83 20.87
CA ASP A 94 5.71 7.05 20.82
C ASP A 94 5.75 6.09 19.62
N ARG A 95 4.63 5.42 19.30
CA ARG A 95 4.53 4.55 18.10
C ARG A 95 4.61 5.36 16.82
N LYS A 96 3.94 6.52 16.76
CA LYS A 96 3.98 7.43 15.61
C LYS A 96 5.39 7.96 15.36
N ALA A 97 6.09 8.37 16.42
CA ALA A 97 7.47 8.81 16.36
C ALA A 97 8.42 7.67 15.93
N ARG A 98 8.23 6.48 16.51
CA ARG A 98 8.98 5.27 16.16
C ARG A 98 8.82 4.91 14.67
N TRP A 99 7.59 4.89 14.16
CA TRP A 99 7.32 4.64 12.74
C TRP A 99 8.06 5.63 11.85
N LYS A 100 7.81 6.94 12.03
CA LYS A 100 8.41 8.01 11.21
C LYS A 100 9.95 7.92 11.18
N LYS A 101 10.56 7.60 12.31
CA LYS A 101 12.01 7.50 12.47
C LYS A 101 12.57 6.22 11.84
N GLU A 102 12.06 5.05 12.23
CA GLU A 102 12.59 3.78 11.77
C GLU A 102 12.33 3.53 10.28
N VAL A 103 11.14 3.91 9.76
CA VAL A 103 10.87 3.83 8.33
C VAL A 103 11.76 4.81 7.56
N GLY A 104 12.02 5.99 8.14
CA GLY A 104 12.94 6.99 7.59
C GLY A 104 14.36 6.43 7.40
N TRP A 105 14.86 5.66 8.37
CA TRP A 105 16.15 4.97 8.25
C TRP A 105 16.17 3.94 7.13
N LEU A 106 15.14 3.08 7.03
CA LEU A 106 15.06 2.08 5.96
C LEU A 106 14.97 2.73 4.58
N LEU A 107 14.20 3.81 4.45
CA LEU A 107 14.04 4.57 3.21
C LEU A 107 15.30 5.35 2.79
N SER A 108 16.24 5.62 3.70
CA SER A 108 17.49 6.35 3.38
C SER A 108 18.36 5.63 2.34
N VAL A 109 18.16 4.32 2.18
CA VAL A 109 18.84 3.52 1.14
C VAL A 109 18.47 4.01 -0.27
N ALA A 110 17.25 4.52 -0.47
CA ALA A 110 16.81 5.05 -1.77
C ALA A 110 17.63 6.26 -2.23
N ASP A 111 18.16 7.05 -1.29
CA ASP A 111 18.95 8.25 -1.61
C ASP A 111 20.32 7.88 -2.20
N GLN A 112 20.76 6.64 -1.98
CA GLN A 112 22.03 6.10 -2.49
C GLN A 112 21.88 5.33 -3.80
N ILE A 113 20.65 5.10 -4.28
CA ILE A 113 20.38 4.39 -5.53
C ILE A 113 20.29 5.42 -6.66
N VAL A 114 21.35 5.48 -7.47
CA VAL A 114 21.54 6.50 -8.51
C VAL A 114 21.75 5.89 -9.90
N GLU A 115 21.32 6.64 -10.90
CA GLU A 115 21.68 6.47 -12.31
C GLU A 115 22.81 7.46 -12.65
N PHE A 116 23.73 7.02 -13.50
CA PHE A 116 24.78 7.87 -14.06
C PHE A 116 24.27 8.50 -15.34
N VAL A 117 24.16 9.82 -15.36
CA VAL A 117 23.63 10.60 -16.48
C VAL A 117 24.68 11.58 -17.00
N ALA A 118 24.82 11.69 -18.32
CA ALA A 118 25.67 12.70 -18.94
C ALA A 118 25.07 14.09 -18.72
N LYS A 119 25.86 15.01 -18.15
CA LYS A 119 25.48 16.40 -17.90
C LYS A 119 26.50 17.32 -18.57
N LYS A 120 26.03 18.42 -19.15
CA LYS A 120 26.90 19.51 -19.59
C LYS A 120 27.14 20.44 -18.41
N GLN A 121 28.40 20.65 -18.06
CA GLN A 121 28.82 21.59 -17.04
C GLN A 121 29.65 22.69 -17.68
N VAL A 122 29.27 23.94 -17.46
CA VAL A 122 30.06 25.10 -17.87
C VAL A 122 31.00 25.46 -16.73
N LEU A 123 32.29 25.46 -16.99
CA LEU A 123 33.31 25.90 -16.04
C LEU A 123 33.31 27.43 -15.91
N ASP A 124 33.89 27.97 -14.83
CA ASP A 124 33.94 29.42 -14.57
C ASP A 124 34.62 30.22 -15.69
N ASN A 125 35.42 29.57 -16.52
CA ASN A 125 36.08 30.13 -17.70
C ASN A 125 35.21 30.11 -18.99
N GLY A 126 33.94 29.69 -18.89
CA GLY A 126 33.01 29.59 -20.01
C GLY A 126 33.17 28.35 -20.88
N VAL A 127 34.08 27.42 -20.54
CA VAL A 127 34.26 26.17 -21.29
C VAL A 127 33.17 25.16 -20.90
N GLU A 128 32.40 24.71 -21.90
CA GLU A 128 31.46 23.61 -21.73
C GLU A 128 32.20 22.26 -21.71
N MET A 129 31.93 21.45 -20.70
CA MET A 129 32.49 20.11 -20.55
C MET A 129 31.35 19.12 -20.28
N GLU A 130 31.41 17.97 -20.94
CA GLU A 130 30.51 16.85 -20.65
C GLU A 130 31.05 16.06 -19.47
N VAL A 131 30.31 16.04 -18.37
CA VAL A 131 30.64 15.34 -17.13
C VAL A 131 29.58 14.30 -16.81
N MET A 132 29.98 13.18 -16.23
CA MET A 132 29.04 12.22 -15.69
C MET A 132 28.57 12.72 -14.33
N GLY A 133 27.27 12.99 -14.21
CA GLY A 133 26.61 13.31 -12.95
C GLY A 133 25.83 12.13 -12.40
N THR A 134 25.60 12.12 -11.10
CA THR A 134 24.64 11.21 -10.47
C THR A 134 23.26 11.87 -10.43
N GLN A 135 22.22 11.06 -10.57
CA GLN A 135 20.83 11.41 -10.34
C GLN A 135 20.15 10.23 -9.65
N GLN A 136 19.23 10.47 -8.72
CA GLN A 136 18.44 9.38 -8.12
C GLN A 136 17.69 8.61 -9.22
N ARG A 137 17.63 7.28 -9.09
CA ARG A 137 16.94 6.41 -10.06
C ARG A 137 15.50 6.88 -10.28
N ARG A 138 15.05 6.87 -11.54
CA ARG A 138 13.83 7.58 -11.96
C ARG A 138 12.57 7.11 -11.22
N ASP A 139 12.42 5.80 -11.07
CA ASP A 139 11.33 5.16 -10.33
C ASP A 139 11.28 5.60 -8.86
N LEU A 140 12.43 5.70 -8.20
CA LEU A 140 12.55 6.14 -6.81
C LEU A 140 12.28 7.64 -6.67
N GLN A 141 12.77 8.44 -7.60
CA GLN A 141 12.63 9.90 -7.60
C GLN A 141 11.16 10.34 -7.57
N SER A 142 10.29 9.64 -8.32
CA SER A 142 8.85 9.94 -8.32
C SER A 142 8.08 9.23 -7.21
N ASN A 143 8.36 7.95 -6.97
CA ASN A 143 7.48 7.12 -6.12
C ASN A 143 7.78 7.28 -4.63
N ILE A 144 9.03 7.50 -4.21
CA ILE A 144 9.35 7.63 -2.77
C ILE A 144 8.67 8.86 -2.14
N PRO A 145 8.72 10.06 -2.75
CA PRO A 145 7.98 11.21 -2.23
C PRO A 145 6.46 10.99 -2.22
N ALA A 146 5.92 10.33 -3.25
CA ALA A 146 4.49 10.00 -3.33
C ALA A 146 4.05 9.06 -2.19
N LEU A 147 4.82 8.02 -1.92
CA LEU A 147 4.56 7.09 -0.82
C LEU A 147 4.70 7.75 0.55
N ARG A 148 5.69 8.64 0.75
CA ARG A 148 5.80 9.44 1.98
C ARG A 148 4.59 10.36 2.20
N LYS A 149 4.03 10.92 1.12
CA LYS A 149 2.80 11.73 1.19
C LYS A 149 1.60 10.86 1.57
N ILE A 150 1.47 9.67 0.98
CA ILE A 150 0.44 8.69 1.36
C ILE A 150 0.54 8.31 2.84
N ASP A 151 1.75 8.00 3.32
CA ASP A 151 2.02 7.70 4.73
C ASP A 151 1.55 8.83 5.65
N ALA A 152 1.98 10.07 5.36
CA ALA A 152 1.55 11.24 6.12
C ALA A 152 0.03 11.41 6.14
N MET A 153 -0.63 11.28 4.98
CA MET A 153 -2.09 11.38 4.87
C MET A 153 -2.81 10.33 5.72
N LEU A 154 -2.34 9.07 5.73
CA LEU A 154 -2.94 8.01 6.56
C LEU A 154 -2.81 8.31 8.06
N LEU A 155 -1.65 8.80 8.49
CA LEU A 155 -1.44 9.20 9.88
C LEU A 155 -2.31 10.40 10.27
N ASP A 156 -2.53 11.35 9.36
CA ASP A 156 -3.37 12.52 9.58
C ASP A 156 -4.87 12.14 9.63
N TYR A 157 -5.29 11.19 8.80
CA TYR A 157 -6.66 10.65 8.86
C TYR A 157 -6.93 9.94 10.18
N LEU A 158 -5.97 9.20 10.73
CA LEU A 158 -6.08 8.62 12.07
C LEU A 158 -6.15 9.70 13.16
N ASP A 159 -5.33 10.75 13.05
CA ASP A 159 -5.35 11.87 14.00
C ASP A 159 -6.69 12.63 13.99
N ALA A 160 -7.39 12.68 12.86
CA ALA A 160 -8.70 13.31 12.74
C ALA A 160 -9.80 12.66 13.61
N PHE A 161 -9.56 11.45 14.13
CA PHE A 161 -10.47 10.76 15.06
C PHE A 161 -10.25 11.13 16.55
N LYS A 162 -9.24 11.96 16.88
CA LYS A 162 -8.88 12.27 18.28
C LYS A 162 -10.04 12.74 19.14
N ASP A 163 -10.82 13.69 18.62
CA ASP A 163 -11.88 14.38 19.38
C ASP A 163 -13.28 13.83 19.05
N ARG A 164 -13.36 12.69 18.36
CA ARG A 164 -14.63 12.08 17.96
C ARG A 164 -15.15 11.17 19.06
N THR A 165 -16.30 11.53 19.61
CA THR A 165 -17.02 10.75 20.64
C THR A 165 -18.34 10.17 20.14
N ASP A 166 -18.61 10.27 18.83
CA ASP A 166 -19.89 9.87 18.23
C ASP A 166 -20.10 8.35 18.24
N PHE A 167 -19.01 7.58 18.35
CA PHE A 167 -18.99 6.12 18.47
C PHE A 167 -17.89 5.71 19.45
N TRP A 168 -17.97 4.50 19.99
CA TRP A 168 -16.98 3.98 20.94
C TRP A 168 -16.71 2.50 20.74
N TYR A 169 -15.62 2.01 21.32
CA TYR A 169 -15.21 0.62 21.21
C TYR A 169 -15.37 -0.11 22.54
N VAL A 170 -15.93 -1.32 22.50
CA VAL A 170 -16.14 -2.20 23.65
C VAL A 170 -15.32 -3.49 23.47
N LYS A 171 -14.79 -4.04 24.57
CA LYS A 171 -14.11 -5.34 24.52
C LYS A 171 -15.12 -6.45 24.23
N ARG A 172 -14.75 -7.41 23.37
CA ARG A 172 -15.63 -8.51 22.97
C ARG A 172 -16.08 -9.38 24.17
N ASP A 173 -15.21 -9.60 25.14
CA ASP A 173 -15.50 -10.44 26.32
C ASP A 173 -16.56 -9.84 27.25
N SER A 174 -16.80 -8.54 27.14
CA SER A 174 -17.83 -7.82 27.91
C SER A 174 -19.18 -7.73 27.19
N CYS A 175 -19.29 -8.25 25.96
CA CYS A 175 -20.54 -8.25 25.19
C CYS A 175 -21.31 -9.56 25.33
N SER A 176 -22.63 -9.48 25.17
CA SER A 176 -23.53 -10.64 25.09
C SER A 176 -23.28 -11.46 23.82
N ASP A 177 -23.68 -12.74 23.81
CA ASP A 177 -23.42 -13.62 22.66
C ASP A 177 -24.15 -13.16 21.38
N ALA A 178 -25.35 -12.57 21.51
CA ALA A 178 -26.06 -11.94 20.39
C ALA A 178 -25.28 -10.76 19.76
N GLU A 179 -24.58 -9.96 20.57
CA GLU A 179 -23.76 -8.85 20.08
C GLU A 179 -22.45 -9.32 19.45
N LYS A 180 -21.99 -10.53 19.78
CA LYS A 180 -20.82 -11.16 19.15
C LYS A 180 -21.20 -11.74 17.79
N GLU A 181 -22.37 -12.35 17.67
CA GLU A 181 -22.92 -12.89 16.42
C GLU A 181 -23.26 -11.80 15.39
N GLU A 182 -23.72 -10.61 15.82
CA GLU A 182 -23.92 -9.46 14.93
C GLU A 182 -22.61 -8.74 14.52
N SER A 183 -21.47 -9.10 15.13
CA SER A 183 -20.17 -8.45 14.89
C SER A 183 -19.32 -9.18 13.85
N THR A 184 -18.30 -8.51 13.31
CA THR A 184 -17.34 -9.09 12.37
C THR A 184 -16.71 -10.39 12.90
N GLU A 185 -16.44 -11.35 12.00
CA GLU A 185 -15.81 -12.66 12.27
C GLU A 185 -14.43 -12.58 12.98
N LYS A 186 -13.80 -11.41 12.96
CA LYS A 186 -12.46 -11.15 13.52
C LYS A 186 -12.49 -11.00 15.04
N TRP A 187 -12.28 -12.10 15.77
CA TRP A 187 -12.36 -12.17 17.24
C TRP A 187 -11.36 -11.28 18.01
N TRP A 188 -10.31 -10.79 17.35
CA TRP A 188 -9.27 -9.93 17.95
C TRP A 188 -9.53 -8.42 17.81
N ILE A 189 -10.57 -8.01 17.07
CA ILE A 189 -10.93 -6.60 16.86
C ILE A 189 -12.02 -6.19 17.86
N PRO A 190 -11.90 -5.05 18.56
CA PRO A 190 -12.95 -4.54 19.45
C PRO A 190 -14.26 -4.25 18.72
N ILE A 191 -15.40 -4.44 19.41
CA ILE A 191 -16.72 -4.18 18.82
C ILE A 191 -16.99 -2.68 18.86
N VAL A 192 -17.36 -2.10 17.72
CA VAL A 192 -17.80 -0.71 17.63
C VAL A 192 -19.26 -0.59 18.06
N LYS A 193 -19.58 0.46 18.81
CA LYS A 193 -20.92 0.83 19.26
C LYS A 193 -21.22 2.27 18.85
N VAL A 194 -22.48 2.51 18.55
CA VAL A 194 -23.05 3.80 18.16
C VAL A 194 -24.27 4.09 19.04
N PRO A 195 -24.77 5.34 19.09
CA PRO A 195 -26.00 5.67 19.82
C PRO A 195 -27.19 4.82 19.34
N PRO A 196 -28.19 4.54 20.20
CA PRO A 196 -29.33 3.67 19.86
C PRO A 196 -30.11 4.10 18.60
N ASN A 197 -30.14 5.40 18.31
CA ASN A 197 -30.82 5.97 17.13
C ASN A 197 -29.88 6.17 15.92
N GLY A 198 -28.66 5.63 15.99
CA GLY A 198 -27.58 5.88 15.05
C GLY A 198 -26.85 7.20 15.28
N LEU A 199 -25.88 7.45 14.41
CA LEU A 199 -25.07 8.65 14.35
C LEU A 199 -25.87 9.85 13.84
N ALA A 200 -25.50 11.04 14.31
CA ALA A 200 -26.05 12.29 13.80
C ALA A 200 -25.77 12.44 12.28
N PRO A 201 -26.66 13.10 11.51
CA PRO A 201 -26.48 13.26 10.07
C PRO A 201 -25.11 13.88 9.68
N ALA A 202 -24.63 14.85 10.47
CA ALA A 202 -23.32 15.47 10.26
C ALA A 202 -22.16 14.47 10.44
N SER A 203 -22.19 13.66 11.50
CA SER A 203 -21.18 12.62 11.76
C SER A 203 -21.21 11.52 10.70
N ARG A 204 -22.39 11.17 10.18
CA ARG A 204 -22.52 10.23 9.05
C ARG A 204 -21.94 10.80 7.76
N ALA A 205 -22.25 12.05 7.42
CA ALA A 205 -21.68 12.69 6.23
C ALA A 205 -20.15 12.77 6.35
N TRP A 206 -19.65 13.10 7.54
CA TRP A 206 -18.22 13.17 7.80
C TRP A 206 -17.54 11.81 7.68
N ILE A 207 -18.09 10.73 8.25
CA ILE A 207 -17.45 9.41 8.19
C ILE A 207 -17.46 8.84 6.75
N GLN A 208 -18.50 9.12 5.97
CA GLN A 208 -18.54 8.78 4.54
C GLN A 208 -17.48 9.55 3.75
N HIS A 209 -17.28 10.84 4.07
CA HIS A 209 -16.21 11.62 3.46
C HIS A 209 -14.82 11.06 3.80
N GLN A 210 -14.58 10.68 5.07
CA GLN A 210 -13.33 10.02 5.47
C GLN A 210 -13.12 8.69 4.73
N LYS A 211 -14.19 7.90 4.52
CA LYS A 211 -14.13 6.66 3.72
C LYS A 211 -13.60 6.95 2.32
N GLU A 212 -14.13 7.96 1.65
CA GLU A 212 -13.72 8.31 0.29
C GLU A 212 -12.26 8.80 0.24
N LEU A 213 -11.84 9.62 1.20
CA LEU A 213 -10.45 10.07 1.31
C LEU A 213 -9.46 8.92 1.50
N VAL A 214 -9.79 7.95 2.36
CA VAL A 214 -8.95 6.76 2.62
C VAL A 214 -8.95 5.85 1.39
N ASN A 215 -10.08 5.71 0.69
CA ASN A 215 -10.19 4.91 -0.53
C ASN A 215 -9.30 5.46 -1.67
N GLN A 216 -9.21 6.78 -1.82
CA GLN A 216 -8.30 7.39 -2.81
C GLN A 216 -6.84 7.08 -2.49
N VAL A 217 -6.47 7.14 -1.21
CA VAL A 217 -5.11 6.82 -0.76
C VAL A 217 -4.80 5.33 -0.95
N LEU A 218 -5.75 4.45 -0.65
CA LEU A 218 -5.65 3.01 -0.90
C LEU A 218 -5.38 2.73 -2.38
N LYS A 219 -6.19 3.32 -3.28
CA LYS A 219 -6.02 3.16 -4.73
C LYS A 219 -4.65 3.65 -5.21
N ALA A 220 -4.16 4.77 -4.68
CA ALA A 220 -2.84 5.30 -5.03
C ALA A 220 -1.70 4.35 -4.59
N ALA A 221 -1.76 3.83 -3.37
CA ALA A 221 -0.79 2.85 -2.86
C ALA A 221 -0.81 1.56 -3.69
N MET A 222 -2.01 1.02 -3.96
CA MET A 222 -2.21 -0.18 -4.79
C MET A 222 -1.67 -0.01 -6.22
N ALA A 223 -1.79 1.19 -6.80
CA ALA A 223 -1.31 1.48 -8.15
C ALA A 223 0.22 1.51 -8.20
N ILE A 224 0.87 2.14 -7.23
CA ILE A 224 2.34 2.15 -7.11
C ILE A 224 2.86 0.72 -6.89
N ASN A 225 2.21 -0.05 -6.01
CA ASN A 225 2.59 -1.44 -5.74
C ASN A 225 2.47 -2.31 -7.00
N ALA A 226 1.35 -2.21 -7.74
CA ALA A 226 1.17 -2.94 -9.01
C ALA A 226 2.23 -2.56 -10.05
N ASN A 227 2.49 -1.27 -10.24
CA ASN A 227 3.48 -0.82 -11.22
C ASN A 227 4.88 -1.34 -10.86
N CYS A 228 5.24 -1.32 -9.58
CA CYS A 228 6.49 -1.90 -9.10
C CYS A 228 6.56 -3.41 -9.40
N LEU A 229 5.53 -4.18 -9.04
CA LEU A 229 5.49 -5.62 -9.31
C LEU A 229 5.51 -5.95 -10.80
N MET A 230 4.89 -5.11 -11.64
CA MET A 230 4.91 -5.27 -13.09
C MET A 230 6.33 -5.11 -13.66
N GLU A 231 7.07 -4.11 -13.22
CA GLU A 231 8.45 -3.81 -13.63
C GLU A 231 9.49 -4.81 -13.08
N MET A 232 9.17 -5.50 -11.96
CA MET A 232 10.05 -6.52 -11.40
C MET A 232 10.24 -7.71 -12.36
N ALA A 233 11.50 -8.14 -12.49
CA ALA A 233 11.88 -9.29 -13.30
C ALA A 233 11.15 -10.57 -12.85
N ILE A 234 10.73 -11.37 -13.82
CA ILE A 234 10.13 -12.69 -13.56
C ILE A 234 11.26 -13.67 -13.25
N PRO A 235 11.24 -14.37 -12.09
CA PRO A 235 12.29 -15.32 -11.75
C PRO A 235 12.37 -16.52 -12.71
N GLU A 236 13.57 -17.03 -12.94
CA GLU A 236 13.79 -18.20 -13.80
C GLU A 236 13.10 -19.46 -13.25
N SER A 237 13.10 -19.63 -11.92
CA SER A 237 12.40 -20.72 -11.22
C SER A 237 10.90 -20.77 -11.56
N TYR A 238 10.25 -19.60 -11.58
CA TYR A 238 8.85 -19.47 -11.94
C TYR A 238 8.64 -19.85 -13.40
N LEU A 239 9.52 -19.37 -14.31
CA LEU A 239 9.47 -19.71 -15.73
C LEU A 239 9.64 -21.22 -16.01
N GLU A 240 10.42 -21.93 -15.19
CA GLU A 240 10.60 -23.39 -15.27
C GLU A 240 9.38 -24.15 -14.75
N SER A 241 8.65 -23.56 -13.79
CA SER A 241 7.43 -24.15 -13.23
C SER A 241 6.20 -24.04 -14.15
N LEU A 242 6.25 -23.16 -15.15
CA LEU A 242 5.10 -22.86 -16.01
C LEU A 242 4.64 -24.06 -16.87
N PRO A 243 3.32 -24.20 -17.10
CA PRO A 243 2.79 -25.16 -18.06
C PRO A 243 3.32 -24.95 -19.50
N LYS A 244 3.27 -26.00 -20.32
CA LYS A 244 3.81 -25.98 -21.71
C LYS A 244 3.12 -24.97 -22.64
N ASN A 245 1.87 -24.60 -22.37
CA ASN A 245 1.09 -23.67 -23.18
C ASN A 245 -0.04 -23.03 -22.37
N GLY A 246 -0.56 -21.88 -22.82
CA GLY A 246 -1.63 -21.15 -22.12
C GLY A 246 -2.93 -21.94 -21.96
N ARG A 247 -3.23 -22.87 -22.87
CA ARG A 247 -4.37 -23.79 -22.73
C ARG A 247 -4.23 -24.73 -21.54
N ALA A 248 -3.03 -25.23 -21.27
CA ALA A 248 -2.76 -26.06 -20.10
C ALA A 248 -2.85 -25.26 -18.77
N SER A 249 -2.64 -23.95 -18.81
CA SER A 249 -2.80 -23.06 -17.65
C SER A 249 -4.27 -22.68 -17.42
N LEU A 250 -4.95 -22.17 -18.45
CA LEU A 250 -6.35 -21.74 -18.37
C LEU A 250 -7.35 -22.89 -18.36
N GLY A 251 -6.99 -24.07 -18.83
CA GLY A 251 -7.93 -25.15 -19.10
C GLY A 251 -8.81 -24.88 -20.32
N ASP A 252 -9.42 -25.94 -20.84
CA ASP A 252 -10.10 -25.95 -22.14
C ASP A 252 -11.29 -24.98 -22.22
N ALA A 253 -12.05 -24.85 -21.14
CA ALA A 253 -13.23 -23.99 -21.10
C ALA A 253 -12.85 -22.51 -21.22
N LEU A 254 -11.97 -22.02 -20.33
CA LEU A 254 -11.56 -20.61 -20.30
C LEU A 254 -10.71 -20.24 -21.51
N TYR A 255 -9.85 -21.17 -21.98
CA TYR A 255 -9.07 -20.95 -23.19
C TYR A 255 -9.97 -20.72 -24.40
N ARG A 256 -11.08 -21.45 -24.53
CA ARG A 256 -12.02 -21.26 -25.64
C ARG A 256 -12.68 -19.87 -25.59
N ILE A 257 -13.08 -19.40 -24.41
CA ILE A 257 -13.74 -18.09 -24.24
C ILE A 257 -12.76 -16.95 -24.54
N ILE A 258 -11.55 -16.97 -23.95
CA ILE A 258 -10.58 -15.87 -24.14
C ILE A 258 -10.05 -15.79 -25.58
N THR A 259 -10.14 -16.89 -26.34
CA THR A 259 -9.69 -16.97 -27.73
C THR A 259 -10.81 -16.85 -28.76
N ASP A 260 -12.03 -16.59 -28.32
CA ASP A 260 -13.19 -16.43 -29.20
C ASP A 260 -13.08 -15.13 -30.04
N VAL A 261 -13.82 -15.05 -31.14
CA VAL A 261 -13.87 -13.88 -32.02
C VAL A 261 -14.44 -12.69 -31.26
N GLU A 262 -15.57 -12.90 -30.58
CA GLU A 262 -16.19 -11.91 -29.69
C GLU A 262 -15.76 -12.19 -28.25
N PHE A 263 -15.39 -11.17 -27.50
CA PHE A 263 -14.95 -11.32 -26.12
C PHE A 263 -15.55 -10.24 -25.24
N ASP A 264 -16.27 -10.68 -24.22
CA ASP A 264 -16.74 -9.85 -23.13
C ASP A 264 -16.08 -10.33 -21.82
N PRO A 265 -15.31 -9.46 -21.13
CA PRO A 265 -14.74 -9.79 -19.83
C PRO A 265 -15.79 -10.19 -18.79
N ASP A 266 -16.99 -9.61 -18.84
CA ASP A 266 -18.06 -9.91 -17.89
C ASP A 266 -18.67 -11.30 -18.12
N ASP A 267 -18.89 -11.67 -19.38
CA ASP A 267 -19.28 -13.04 -19.75
C ASP A 267 -18.23 -14.05 -19.29
N PHE A 268 -16.94 -13.80 -19.58
CA PHE A 268 -15.85 -14.65 -19.12
C PHE A 268 -15.89 -14.88 -17.60
N LEU A 269 -16.01 -13.82 -16.82
CA LEU A 269 -16.03 -13.91 -15.36
C LEU A 269 -17.32 -14.57 -14.82
N SER A 270 -18.43 -14.46 -15.54
CA SER A 270 -19.69 -15.12 -15.16
C SER A 270 -19.62 -16.65 -15.25
N THR A 271 -18.75 -17.18 -16.12
CA THR A 271 -18.53 -18.63 -16.25
C THR A 271 -17.63 -19.23 -15.18
N VAL A 272 -16.97 -18.38 -14.37
CA VAL A 272 -16.04 -18.81 -13.32
C VAL A 272 -16.69 -18.68 -11.95
N ASP A 273 -16.44 -19.67 -11.10
CA ASP A 273 -16.85 -19.62 -9.71
C ASP A 273 -15.93 -18.69 -8.91
N LEU A 274 -16.43 -17.49 -8.58
CA LEU A 274 -15.74 -16.47 -7.80
C LEU A 274 -16.25 -16.39 -6.34
N THR A 275 -16.81 -17.48 -5.82
CA THR A 275 -17.44 -17.51 -4.47
C THR A 275 -16.44 -17.48 -3.31
N SER A 276 -15.18 -17.85 -3.55
CA SER A 276 -14.15 -17.86 -2.51
C SER A 276 -12.86 -17.20 -2.96
N GLU A 277 -12.15 -16.61 -2.00
CA GLU A 277 -10.86 -15.95 -2.20
C GLU A 277 -9.84 -16.88 -2.87
N HIS A 278 -9.80 -18.16 -2.48
CA HIS A 278 -8.94 -19.16 -3.09
C HIS A 278 -9.24 -19.39 -4.58
N LYS A 279 -10.51 -19.38 -5.00
CA LYS A 279 -10.88 -19.57 -6.41
C LYS A 279 -10.55 -18.33 -7.24
N ILE A 280 -10.72 -17.15 -6.67
CA ILE A 280 -10.33 -15.88 -7.30
C ILE A 280 -8.81 -15.86 -7.52
N LEU A 281 -8.03 -16.30 -6.51
CA LEU A 281 -6.58 -16.38 -6.59
C LEU A 281 -6.11 -17.43 -7.62
N ASP A 282 -6.73 -18.61 -7.65
CA ASP A 282 -6.44 -19.64 -8.68
C ASP A 282 -6.66 -19.11 -10.09
N LEU A 283 -7.76 -18.39 -10.32
CA LEU A 283 -8.04 -17.76 -11.60
C LEU A 283 -6.95 -16.74 -11.96
N LYS A 284 -6.58 -15.85 -11.02
CA LYS A 284 -5.51 -14.86 -11.20
C LYS A 284 -4.19 -15.55 -11.60
N ASP A 285 -3.76 -16.55 -10.84
CA ASP A 285 -2.53 -17.31 -11.10
C ASP A 285 -2.52 -17.92 -12.51
N ARG A 286 -3.64 -18.51 -12.95
CA ARG A 286 -3.76 -19.16 -14.26
C ARG A 286 -3.74 -18.16 -15.41
N ILE A 287 -4.33 -16.97 -15.22
CA ILE A 287 -4.28 -15.87 -16.20
C ILE A 287 -2.86 -15.31 -16.30
N GLU A 288 -2.20 -15.02 -15.18
CA GLU A 288 -0.81 -14.51 -15.16
C GLU A 288 0.17 -15.47 -15.82
N ALA A 289 0.09 -16.76 -15.47
CA ALA A 289 0.89 -17.80 -16.12
C ALA A 289 0.69 -17.82 -17.64
N SER A 290 -0.54 -17.60 -18.11
CA SER A 290 -0.86 -17.60 -19.55
C SER A 290 -0.30 -16.40 -20.29
N VAL A 291 -0.39 -15.21 -19.68
CA VAL A 291 0.24 -13.97 -20.19
C VAL A 291 1.73 -14.19 -20.38
N ILE A 292 2.42 -14.74 -19.36
CA ILE A 292 3.86 -14.99 -19.44
C ILE A 292 4.20 -16.00 -20.53
N ILE A 293 3.42 -17.08 -20.67
CA ILE A 293 3.61 -18.08 -21.73
C ILE A 293 3.45 -17.46 -23.11
N TRP A 294 2.45 -16.59 -23.31
CA TRP A 294 2.25 -15.91 -24.59
C TRP A 294 3.40 -14.95 -24.90
N ASN A 295 3.86 -14.16 -23.93
CA ASN A 295 4.96 -13.21 -24.10
C ASN A 295 6.28 -13.90 -24.43
N ARG A 296 6.58 -15.01 -23.74
CA ARG A 296 7.78 -15.82 -24.03
C ARG A 296 7.74 -16.40 -25.45
N LYS A 297 6.57 -16.83 -25.93
CA LYS A 297 6.42 -17.36 -27.30
C LYS A 297 6.47 -16.29 -28.39
N VAL A 298 6.28 -15.02 -28.05
CA VAL A 298 6.51 -13.88 -28.96
C VAL A 298 8.01 -13.57 -29.04
N HIS A 299 8.74 -13.58 -27.91
CA HIS A 299 10.17 -13.26 -27.85
C HIS A 299 11.12 -14.39 -28.31
N ASN A 300 10.79 -15.67 -28.11
CA ASN A 300 11.69 -16.81 -28.44
C ASN A 300 11.80 -17.15 -29.96
N LYS A 301 11.54 -16.19 -30.85
CA LYS A 301 11.41 -16.44 -32.29
C LYS A 301 12.75 -16.50 -33.06
N ASP A 302 13.89 -16.19 -32.44
CA ASP A 302 15.20 -16.21 -33.13
C ASP A 302 15.94 -17.57 -33.08
N GLY A 303 15.43 -18.56 -32.33
CA GLY A 303 16.22 -19.75 -31.98
C GLY A 303 15.84 -21.09 -32.62
N LYS A 304 14.54 -21.41 -32.80
CA LYS A 304 14.10 -22.68 -33.39
C LYS A 304 12.57 -22.74 -33.50
N SER A 305 12.08 -23.30 -34.61
CA SER A 305 10.69 -23.69 -34.95
C SER A 305 9.78 -22.63 -35.61
N SER A 306 9.97 -22.44 -36.92
CA SER A 306 9.01 -21.82 -37.85
C SER A 306 7.86 -22.77 -38.28
N TRP A 307 7.69 -23.92 -37.62
CA TRP A 307 6.69 -24.92 -37.98
C TRP A 307 5.93 -25.35 -36.73
N GLY A 308 4.72 -24.81 -36.51
CA GLY A 308 3.82 -25.33 -35.46
C GLY A 308 3.08 -24.33 -34.57
N SER A 309 2.93 -23.05 -34.94
CA SER A 309 1.94 -22.20 -34.25
C SER A 309 0.68 -22.06 -35.09
N ALA A 310 -0.41 -22.70 -34.66
CA ALA A 310 -1.75 -22.55 -35.25
C ALA A 310 -2.39 -21.17 -34.99
N VAL A 311 -1.79 -20.34 -34.11
CA VAL A 311 -2.28 -19.01 -33.75
C VAL A 311 -1.31 -17.95 -34.29
N SER A 312 -1.83 -16.95 -35.01
CA SER A 312 -1.05 -15.80 -35.50
C SER A 312 -0.54 -14.93 -34.36
N GLN A 313 0.46 -14.09 -34.62
CA GLN A 313 1.04 -13.20 -33.62
C GLN A 313 0.02 -12.16 -33.14
N GLU A 314 -0.69 -11.51 -34.06
CA GLU A 314 -1.75 -10.55 -33.78
C GLU A 314 -2.84 -11.11 -32.85
N LYS A 315 -3.24 -12.38 -33.04
CA LYS A 315 -4.20 -13.05 -32.14
C LYS A 315 -3.63 -13.27 -30.75
N ARG A 316 -2.32 -13.47 -30.58
CA ARG A 316 -1.72 -13.63 -29.25
C ARG A 316 -1.63 -12.30 -28.51
N GLU A 317 -1.32 -11.22 -29.21
CA GLU A 317 -1.34 -9.85 -28.66
C GLU A 317 -2.77 -9.51 -28.19
N GLN A 318 -3.80 -9.87 -28.96
CA GLN A 318 -5.20 -9.75 -28.53
C GLN A 318 -5.50 -10.56 -27.26
N PHE A 319 -5.02 -11.81 -27.17
CA PHE A 319 -5.26 -12.64 -25.98
C PHE A 319 -4.55 -12.08 -24.74
N GLU A 320 -3.36 -11.51 -24.93
CA GLU A 320 -2.62 -10.81 -23.89
C GLU A 320 -3.40 -9.60 -23.37
N GLU A 321 -3.88 -8.73 -24.25
CA GLU A 321 -4.68 -7.55 -23.90
C GLU A 321 -5.95 -7.93 -23.14
N ARG A 322 -6.65 -8.98 -23.59
CA ARG A 322 -7.83 -9.52 -22.92
C ARG A 322 -7.50 -10.03 -21.51
N ALA A 323 -6.39 -10.76 -21.36
CA ALA A 323 -5.94 -11.26 -20.07
C ALA A 323 -5.53 -10.14 -19.10
N GLN A 324 -4.83 -9.11 -19.58
CA GLN A 324 -4.48 -7.94 -18.79
C GLN A 324 -5.74 -7.19 -18.32
N THR A 325 -6.75 -7.06 -19.20
CA THR A 325 -8.05 -6.49 -18.85
C THR A 325 -8.75 -7.29 -17.75
N LEU A 326 -8.75 -8.62 -17.83
CA LEU A 326 -9.30 -9.49 -16.79
C LEU A 326 -8.57 -9.31 -15.45
N LEU A 327 -7.23 -9.24 -15.45
CA LEU A 327 -6.45 -9.00 -14.23
C LEU A 327 -6.79 -7.65 -13.59
N LEU A 328 -7.00 -6.61 -14.41
CA LEU A 328 -7.44 -5.29 -13.93
C LEU A 328 -8.83 -5.35 -13.28
N ILE A 329 -9.78 -6.05 -13.91
CA ILE A 329 -11.14 -6.22 -13.36
C ILE A 329 -11.11 -7.01 -12.05
N ILE A 330 -10.32 -8.10 -11.98
CA ILE A 330 -10.14 -8.89 -10.76
C ILE A 330 -9.60 -8.00 -9.64
N LYS A 331 -8.57 -7.18 -9.91
CA LYS A 331 -8.00 -6.26 -8.92
C LYS A 331 -9.01 -5.22 -8.43
N HIS A 332 -9.86 -4.70 -9.32
CA HIS A 332 -10.88 -3.71 -8.93
C HIS A 332 -12.05 -4.34 -8.15
N ARG A 333 -12.50 -5.54 -8.53
CA ARG A 333 -13.60 -6.26 -7.86
C ARG A 333 -13.18 -6.84 -6.51
N PHE A 334 -11.92 -7.21 -6.38
CA PHE A 334 -11.40 -7.89 -5.19
C PHE A 334 -10.10 -7.24 -4.71
N PRO A 335 -10.15 -6.01 -4.17
CA PRO A 335 -8.97 -5.23 -3.76
C PRO A 335 -8.19 -5.83 -2.58
N GLY A 336 -8.71 -6.88 -1.92
CA GLY A 336 -8.08 -7.55 -0.78
C GLY A 336 -7.59 -8.97 -1.09
N ILE A 337 -7.51 -9.39 -2.35
CA ILE A 337 -7.02 -10.73 -2.68
C ILE A 337 -5.56 -10.89 -2.28
N PRO A 338 -5.13 -12.11 -1.91
CA PRO A 338 -3.74 -12.36 -1.57
C PRO A 338 -2.83 -12.13 -2.78
N GLN A 339 -1.54 -11.96 -2.50
CA GLN A 339 -0.52 -11.93 -3.54
C GLN A 339 -0.55 -13.23 -4.35
N SER A 340 -0.40 -13.10 -5.67
CA SER A 340 -0.36 -14.27 -6.55
C SER A 340 0.94 -15.05 -6.36
N THR A 341 0.97 -16.27 -6.88
CA THR A 341 2.19 -17.09 -6.91
C THR A 341 3.31 -16.37 -7.66
N LEU A 342 2.98 -15.62 -8.73
CA LEU A 342 3.96 -14.79 -9.45
C LEU A 342 4.46 -13.62 -8.60
N ASP A 343 3.56 -12.89 -7.94
CA ASP A 343 3.93 -11.76 -7.07
C ASP A 343 4.88 -12.23 -5.95
N ILE A 344 4.55 -13.36 -5.31
CA ILE A 344 5.39 -13.97 -4.26
C ILE A 344 6.77 -14.34 -4.81
N ALA A 345 6.84 -15.01 -5.96
CA ALA A 345 8.11 -15.40 -6.57
C ALA A 345 8.96 -14.17 -6.91
N LYS A 346 8.35 -13.13 -7.50
CA LYS A 346 9.02 -11.86 -7.80
C LYS A 346 9.62 -11.25 -6.55
N ILE A 347 8.89 -11.20 -5.43
CA ILE A 347 9.39 -10.63 -4.17
C ILE A 347 10.52 -11.45 -3.58
N GLN A 348 10.37 -12.78 -3.54
CA GLN A 348 11.33 -13.69 -2.91
C GLN A 348 12.68 -13.73 -3.63
N GLU A 349 12.67 -13.67 -4.96
CA GLU A 349 13.89 -13.81 -5.76
C GLU A 349 14.44 -12.48 -6.28
N ASN A 350 13.77 -11.36 -5.98
CA ASN A 350 14.24 -10.02 -6.33
C ASN A 350 15.60 -9.69 -5.72
N ARG A 351 16.46 -9.08 -6.53
CA ARG A 351 17.79 -8.60 -6.14
C ARG A 351 17.90 -7.08 -6.16
N ASP A 352 16.92 -6.37 -6.69
CA ASP A 352 16.89 -4.92 -6.77
C ASP A 352 16.38 -4.32 -5.45
N VAL A 353 17.27 -3.64 -4.73
CA VAL A 353 16.96 -3.04 -3.42
C VAL A 353 15.93 -1.91 -3.55
N GLY A 354 15.94 -1.16 -4.65
CA GLY A 354 14.99 -0.07 -4.85
C GLY A 354 13.58 -0.59 -5.12
N PHE A 355 13.42 -1.64 -5.93
CA PHE A 355 12.12 -2.29 -6.09
C PHE A 355 11.65 -2.96 -4.80
N ALA A 356 12.53 -3.60 -4.04
CA ALA A 356 12.15 -4.15 -2.74
C ALA A 356 11.63 -3.08 -1.78
N LEU A 357 12.25 -1.90 -1.78
CA LEU A 357 11.80 -0.76 -0.98
C LEU A 357 10.45 -0.23 -1.46
N LEU A 358 10.27 -0.02 -2.77
CA LEU A 358 9.02 0.46 -3.35
C LEU A 358 7.86 -0.51 -3.12
N GLU A 359 8.06 -1.79 -3.42
CA GLU A 359 7.08 -2.86 -3.24
C GLU A 359 6.67 -2.96 -1.77
N SER A 360 7.64 -3.14 -0.86
CA SER A 360 7.33 -3.38 0.54
C SER A 360 6.70 -2.17 1.21
N TYR A 361 7.17 -0.95 0.91
CA TYR A 361 6.62 0.27 1.49
C TYR A 361 5.21 0.56 0.97
N SER A 362 4.97 0.42 -0.34
CA SER A 362 3.63 0.56 -0.91
C SER A 362 2.65 -0.48 -0.38
N ARG A 363 3.07 -1.75 -0.24
CA ARG A 363 2.25 -2.83 0.31
C ARG A 363 1.85 -2.61 1.77
N VAL A 364 2.77 -2.13 2.62
CA VAL A 364 2.41 -1.86 4.02
C VAL A 364 1.45 -0.66 4.15
N LEU A 365 1.61 0.35 3.30
CA LEU A 365 0.71 1.51 3.26
C LEU A 365 -0.68 1.14 2.71
N GLU A 366 -0.73 0.28 1.69
CA GLU A 366 -1.97 -0.33 1.19
C GLU A 366 -2.68 -1.09 2.31
N SER A 367 -1.97 -1.96 3.04
CA SER A 367 -2.53 -2.71 4.15
C SER A 367 -3.07 -1.80 5.27
N LEU A 368 -2.33 -0.73 5.61
CA LEU A 368 -2.79 0.25 6.58
C LEU A 368 -4.06 0.97 6.11
N ALA A 369 -4.09 1.45 4.87
CA ALA A 369 -5.24 2.14 4.29
C ALA A 369 -6.47 1.22 4.26
N PHE A 370 -6.30 -0.04 3.85
CA PHE A 370 -7.36 -1.04 3.86
C PHE A 370 -7.88 -1.29 5.28
N ASN A 371 -7.00 -1.41 6.27
CA ASN A 371 -7.38 -1.59 7.67
C ASN A 371 -8.18 -0.39 8.21
N VAL A 372 -7.76 0.84 7.92
CA VAL A 372 -8.49 2.06 8.31
C VAL A 372 -9.86 2.11 7.64
N MET A 373 -9.92 1.84 6.33
CA MET A 373 -11.17 1.77 5.58
C MET A 373 -12.13 0.72 6.15
N SER A 374 -11.63 -0.48 6.44
CA SER A 374 -12.41 -1.55 7.07
C SER A 374 -12.98 -1.12 8.42
N ARG A 375 -12.23 -0.38 9.26
CA ARG A 375 -12.77 0.12 10.53
C ARG A 375 -13.82 1.21 10.34
N ILE A 376 -13.68 2.05 9.31
CA ILE A 376 -14.71 3.04 8.95
C ILE A 376 -15.99 2.32 8.51
N GLU A 377 -15.86 1.25 7.72
CA GLU A 377 -16.99 0.41 7.31
C GLU A 377 -17.67 -0.26 8.50
N ASP A 378 -16.90 -0.76 9.48
CA ASP A 378 -17.45 -1.33 10.72
C ASP A 378 -18.37 -0.32 11.44
N VAL A 379 -17.98 0.96 11.52
CA VAL A 379 -18.82 2.03 12.11
C VAL A 379 -20.08 2.28 11.29
N ILE A 380 -19.95 2.35 9.96
CA ILE A 380 -21.08 2.58 9.04
C ILE A 380 -22.10 1.44 9.14
N VAL A 381 -21.64 0.19 9.23
CA VAL A 381 -22.50 -0.98 9.41
C VAL A 381 -23.22 -0.89 10.75
N ALA A 382 -22.51 -0.57 11.84
CA ALA A 382 -23.12 -0.40 13.15
C ALA A 382 -24.18 0.73 13.18
N ASP A 383 -23.93 1.86 12.50
CA ASP A 383 -24.91 2.94 12.32
C ASP A 383 -26.17 2.45 11.61
N ASN A 384 -26.02 1.74 10.50
CA ASN A 384 -27.15 1.22 9.73
C ASN A 384 -27.99 0.26 10.57
N VAL A 385 -27.37 -0.66 11.30
CA VAL A 385 -28.07 -1.61 12.18
C VAL A 385 -28.85 -0.87 13.29
N ALA A 386 -28.22 0.10 13.96
CA ALA A 386 -28.87 0.87 15.01
C ALA A 386 -30.09 1.66 14.49
N ARG A 387 -29.97 2.26 13.30
CA ARG A 387 -31.06 3.02 12.67
C ARG A 387 -32.21 2.12 12.24
N GLU A 388 -31.94 0.95 11.67
CA GLU A 388 -32.98 0.01 11.30
C GLU A 388 -33.71 -0.54 12.54
N LYS A 389 -32.99 -0.75 13.64
CA LYS A 389 -33.60 -1.11 14.92
C LYS A 389 -34.48 0.02 15.48
N ALA A 390 -33.98 1.26 15.50
CA ALA A 390 -34.74 2.42 15.96
C ALA A 390 -36.02 2.68 15.13
N LYS A 391 -35.99 2.41 13.82
CA LYS A 391 -37.19 2.46 12.96
C LYS A 391 -38.22 1.39 13.32
N LYS A 392 -37.77 0.17 13.66
CA LYS A 392 -38.66 -0.94 14.05
C LYS A 392 -39.26 -0.75 15.44
N ASP A 393 -38.48 -0.17 16.35
CA ASP A 393 -38.90 0.10 17.74
C ASP A 393 -39.70 1.40 17.87
N ALA A 394 -39.82 2.20 16.80
CA ALA A 394 -40.66 3.37 16.77
C ALA A 394 -42.15 2.97 16.85
N PRO A 395 -42.97 3.63 17.69
CA PRO A 395 -44.38 3.32 17.79
C PRO A 395 -45.07 3.52 16.43
N ALA A 396 -45.93 2.58 16.05
CA ALA A 396 -46.77 2.68 14.85
C ALA A 396 -47.75 3.85 14.99
N GLY A 397 -47.30 5.07 14.68
CA GLY A 397 -48.10 6.26 14.97
C GLY A 397 -47.42 7.61 14.72
N SER A 398 -46.44 7.70 13.82
CA SER A 398 -46.03 8.99 13.26
C SER A 398 -45.80 8.86 11.76
N SER A 399 -46.89 8.61 11.04
CA SER A 399 -46.99 8.99 9.64
C SER A 399 -46.83 10.51 9.58
N LEU A 400 -45.60 10.99 9.44
CA LEU A 400 -45.36 12.33 8.92
C LEU A 400 -46.01 12.38 7.55
N GLU A 401 -46.87 13.39 7.39
CA GLU A 401 -47.56 13.73 6.15
C GLU A 401 -46.65 13.54 4.94
N ALA A 402 -47.22 12.93 3.90
CA ALA A 402 -46.64 12.90 2.58
C ALA A 402 -46.19 14.33 2.18
N PRO A 403 -45.02 14.50 1.55
CA PRO A 403 -44.64 15.80 1.04
C PRO A 403 -45.70 16.29 0.04
N PRO A 404 -46.00 17.61 -0.03
CA PRO A 404 -46.91 18.13 -1.03
C PRO A 404 -46.37 17.78 -2.42
N GLN A 405 -47.22 17.23 -3.27
CA GLN A 405 -46.97 17.14 -4.71
C GLN A 405 -46.80 18.57 -5.23
N VAL A 406 -45.57 18.94 -5.60
CA VAL A 406 -45.26 20.12 -6.40
C VAL A 406 -45.37 19.72 -7.87
N PRO A 407 -45.97 20.56 -8.73
CA PRO A 407 -46.31 20.19 -10.10
C PRO A 407 -45.07 20.12 -11.00
N ASP A 408 -45.19 19.32 -12.05
CA ASP A 408 -44.27 19.17 -13.17
C ASP A 408 -43.74 20.53 -13.68
N GLY A 409 -42.42 20.61 -13.89
CA GLY A 409 -41.77 21.63 -14.71
C GLY A 409 -40.82 22.58 -13.95
N ALA A 410 -39.55 22.18 -13.82
CA ALA A 410 -38.38 23.07 -13.88
C ALA A 410 -37.10 22.22 -13.95
N ASP A 411 -36.26 22.51 -14.93
CA ASP A 411 -35.04 21.80 -15.34
C ASP A 411 -34.15 21.31 -14.19
N SER A 412 -34.06 19.99 -14.02
CA SER A 412 -32.98 19.35 -13.29
C SER A 412 -31.76 19.23 -14.22
N MET A 413 -30.81 20.15 -14.11
CA MET A 413 -29.49 19.95 -14.72
C MET A 413 -28.87 18.67 -14.14
N THR A 414 -28.55 17.73 -15.02
CA THR A 414 -27.90 16.49 -14.64
C THR A 414 -26.39 16.70 -14.51
N LEU A 415 -25.69 15.80 -13.82
CA LEU A 415 -24.23 15.84 -13.67
C LEU A 415 -23.50 15.78 -15.03
N LEU A 416 -24.18 15.38 -16.11
CA LEU A 416 -23.70 15.47 -17.48
C LEU A 416 -23.70 16.92 -18.03
N ASP A 417 -24.68 17.76 -17.68
CA ASP A 417 -24.72 19.18 -18.07
C ASP A 417 -23.62 19.99 -17.38
N PHE A 418 -23.22 19.57 -16.18
CA PHE A 418 -22.13 20.19 -15.42
C PHE A 418 -20.73 19.89 -15.98
N MET A 419 -20.57 18.78 -16.71
CA MET A 419 -19.27 18.33 -17.25
C MET A 419 -19.06 18.68 -18.72
N GLY A 420 -20.02 19.33 -19.38
CA GLY A 420 -19.82 19.93 -20.71
C GLY A 420 -19.46 18.92 -21.82
N TRP A 421 -19.93 17.68 -21.71
CA TRP A 421 -19.75 16.62 -22.71
C TRP A 421 -21.07 16.30 -23.42
N ASN A 422 -21.66 17.31 -24.07
CA ASN A 422 -22.60 17.04 -25.14
C ASN A 422 -21.82 17.16 -26.45
N GLY A 423 -21.75 16.05 -27.19
CA GLY A 423 -21.11 16.00 -28.49
C GLY A 423 -21.95 16.75 -29.50
N ASP A 424 -21.51 17.94 -29.89
CA ASP A 424 -22.01 18.60 -31.10
C ASP A 424 -21.07 18.26 -32.27
N SER A 425 -21.54 17.35 -33.11
CA SER A 425 -21.17 17.36 -34.52
C SER A 425 -22.01 18.42 -35.22
N GLU A 426 -21.40 19.55 -35.59
CA GLU A 426 -21.55 20.19 -36.90
C GLU A 426 -20.66 21.44 -36.99
N GLY A 427 -19.93 21.56 -38.12
CA GLY A 427 -18.88 22.55 -38.28
C GLY A 427 -19.33 23.88 -38.89
N ARG A 428 -18.58 24.95 -38.58
CA ARG A 428 -17.94 25.86 -39.56
C ARG A 428 -17.09 26.93 -38.83
N PRO A 429 -16.11 27.54 -39.52
CA PRO A 429 -15.00 28.28 -38.90
C PRO A 429 -15.33 29.77 -38.78
N ASP A 430 -14.67 30.48 -37.85
CA ASP A 430 -14.09 31.78 -38.15
C ASP A 430 -13.12 32.29 -37.07
N ASP A 431 -12.09 32.96 -37.59
CA ASP A 431 -11.01 33.70 -36.93
C ASP A 431 -11.49 34.77 -35.94
N GLN A 432 -10.76 34.92 -34.82
CA GLN A 432 -10.11 36.19 -34.44
C GLN A 432 -9.35 36.07 -33.09
N SER A 433 -8.07 36.45 -33.12
CA SER A 433 -7.29 36.89 -31.94
C SER A 433 -7.64 38.38 -31.64
N PRO A 434 -7.42 38.95 -30.42
CA PRO A 434 -6.05 39.23 -29.93
C PRO A 434 -5.79 39.36 -28.38
N SER A 435 -4.51 39.18 -28.03
CA SER A 435 -3.63 39.90 -27.07
C SER A 435 -3.98 40.23 -25.58
N ALA A 436 -3.21 39.61 -24.66
CA ALA A 436 -2.13 40.15 -23.79
C ALA A 436 -2.36 40.87 -22.40
N VAL A 437 -1.60 40.36 -21.40
CA VAL A 437 -0.91 40.93 -20.19
C VAL A 437 -1.60 41.09 -18.81
N ASP A 438 -1.22 40.19 -17.87
CA ASP A 438 -0.89 40.24 -16.39
C ASP A 438 -1.43 41.31 -15.39
N PRO A 439 -1.38 41.12 -14.02
CA PRO A 439 -0.64 40.11 -13.22
C PRO A 439 -1.37 39.42 -12.02
N ALA A 440 -0.78 38.30 -11.59
CA ALA A 440 -0.70 37.67 -10.26
C ALA A 440 -1.74 38.03 -9.15
N GLN A 441 -2.61 37.06 -8.82
CA GLN A 441 -3.12 36.84 -7.47
C GLN A 441 -3.09 35.35 -7.12
N ASP A 442 -2.39 35.08 -6.01
CA ASP A 442 -2.23 33.80 -5.32
C ASP A 442 -3.55 33.42 -4.64
N ASP A 443 -4.15 32.30 -5.06
CA ASP A 443 -5.32 31.74 -4.39
C ASP A 443 -5.35 30.20 -4.55
N GLY A 444 -4.79 29.51 -3.56
CA GLY A 444 -5.37 28.35 -2.85
C GLY A 444 -6.03 27.18 -3.60
N ARG A 445 -5.90 27.04 -4.92
CA ARG A 445 -6.55 25.96 -5.68
C ARG A 445 -5.68 24.71 -5.75
N LEU A 446 -6.29 23.58 -5.37
CA LEU A 446 -5.80 22.22 -5.58
C LEU A 446 -5.03 22.09 -6.89
N MET A 447 -3.72 21.84 -6.79
CA MET A 447 -2.93 21.31 -7.89
C MET A 447 -3.57 19.99 -8.31
N LYS A 448 -4.25 19.99 -9.46
CA LYS A 448 -4.61 18.78 -10.20
C LYS A 448 -3.36 17.91 -10.25
N LEU A 449 -3.44 16.71 -9.67
CA LEU A 449 -2.46 15.67 -9.92
C LEU A 449 -2.33 15.52 -11.45
N PRO A 450 -1.10 15.44 -12.00
CA PRO A 450 -0.94 15.21 -13.43
C PRO A 450 -1.73 13.96 -13.81
N ASN A 451 -2.58 14.06 -14.83
CA ASN A 451 -3.08 12.89 -15.54
C ASN A 451 -1.85 12.08 -15.95
N ILE A 452 -1.58 10.99 -15.24
CA ILE A 452 -0.62 9.98 -15.70
C ILE A 452 -1.32 9.32 -16.88
N MET A 453 -1.12 9.91 -18.05
CA MET A 453 -1.58 9.36 -19.32
C MET A 453 -0.96 7.97 -19.50
N THR A 454 -1.83 7.03 -19.80
CA THR A 454 -1.60 5.69 -20.38
C THR A 454 -1.01 5.74 -21.79
N ASN A 455 -0.05 6.64 -22.04
CA ASN A 455 0.66 6.69 -23.31
C ASN A 455 1.83 5.71 -23.30
N LEU A 456 1.53 4.44 -23.53
CA LEU A 456 2.54 3.50 -24.00
C LEU A 456 2.04 2.54 -25.07
N PHE A 457 1.29 3.03 -26.07
CA PHE A 457 1.13 2.30 -27.34
C PHE A 457 0.90 3.26 -28.50
N MET A 458 1.99 3.81 -29.04
CA MET A 458 2.13 4.15 -30.47
C MET A 458 3.61 4.19 -30.81
N LYS A 459 4.19 3.04 -31.20
CA LYS A 459 5.33 3.04 -32.12
C LYS A 459 4.74 2.85 -33.52
N THR A 460 4.55 3.96 -34.22
CA THR A 460 4.27 3.98 -35.64
C THR A 460 5.55 3.63 -36.39
N THR A 461 5.47 2.60 -37.22
CA THR A 461 6.45 2.23 -38.24
C THR A 461 6.49 3.31 -39.32
N GLN A 462 7.67 3.86 -39.58
CA GLN A 462 8.14 4.23 -40.92
C GLN A 462 9.58 3.80 -41.07
#